data_AF-A0A6T0EIE5-F1
#
_entry.id   AF-A0A6T0EIE5-F1
#
_cell.length_a   1.000
_cell.length_b   1.000
_cell.length_c   1.000
_cell.angle_alpha   90.00
_cell.angle_beta   90.00
_cell.angle_gamma   90.00
#
_symmetry.space_group_name_H-M   'P 1'
#
loop_
_entity.id
_entity.type
_entity.pdbx_description
1 polymer ?
#
loop_
_entity_poly.entity_id
_entity_poly.type
_entity_poly.pdbx_seq_one_letter_code
_entity_poly.pdbx_strand_id
1 'polypeptide(L)'
;ASQAEPPSCCRERMQRGKKREREAMSAAPALKGTTWLTAGEEQLETTELRRVKLSAGWRARGSLLLWEHLDPQPSTRIAAFDFDGCLAATSLGGNDPNAWKMQFAHVPEVLKQLHKEGFKIVVLTNESMDRFKSEQAIKSCVVKKCGRLENFSRAAGVPLQVKV
;
A
#
# COMPACT_ATOMS: atom_id res chain seq x y z
N ALA A 1 23.16 40.89 -0.02
CA ALA A 1 23.68 40.95 -1.41
C ALA A 1 24.72 39.84 -1.51
N SER A 2 24.55 38.79 -2.29
CA SER A 2 24.29 38.73 -3.73
C SER A 2 23.35 37.56 -4.05
N GLN A 3 22.23 37.83 -4.73
CA GLN A 3 21.44 36.76 -5.35
C GLN A 3 22.10 36.45 -6.69
N ALA A 4 22.62 35.23 -6.84
CA ALA A 4 23.13 34.76 -8.12
C ALA A 4 21.95 34.57 -9.09
N GLU A 5 21.91 35.37 -10.16
CA GLU A 5 20.94 35.16 -11.23
C GLU A 5 21.28 33.88 -12.00
N PRO A 6 20.26 33.06 -12.36
CA PRO A 6 20.49 31.86 -13.15
C PRO A 6 20.91 32.19 -14.60
N PRO A 7 21.72 31.31 -15.24
CA PRO A 7 22.28 31.53 -16.56
C PRO A 7 21.21 31.70 -17.65
N SER A 8 21.52 32.45 -18.72
CA SER A 8 20.55 32.92 -19.73
C SER A 8 19.72 31.81 -20.40
N CYS A 9 20.28 30.60 -20.52
CA CYS A 9 19.58 29.42 -21.04
C CYS A 9 18.36 29.01 -20.19
N CYS A 10 18.42 29.20 -18.86
CA CYS A 10 17.30 28.91 -17.96
C CYS A 10 16.15 29.93 -18.09
N ARG A 11 16.45 31.19 -18.42
CA ARG A 11 15.43 32.24 -18.63
C ARG A 11 14.63 32.01 -19.91
N GLU A 12 15.27 31.59 -20.99
CA GLU A 12 14.56 31.29 -22.25
C GLU A 12 13.63 30.09 -22.17
N ARG A 13 14.01 29.04 -21.40
CA ARG A 13 13.15 27.86 -21.19
C ARG A 13 11.88 28.18 -20.41
N MET A 14 11.98 29.06 -19.41
CA MET A 14 10.84 29.51 -18.59
C MET A 14 9.84 30.36 -19.38
N GLN A 15 10.31 31.18 -20.33
CA GLN A 15 9.42 31.98 -21.18
C GLN A 15 8.72 31.15 -22.27
N ARG A 16 9.40 30.11 -22.81
CA ARG A 16 8.77 29.16 -23.76
C ARG A 16 7.75 28.23 -23.09
N GLY A 17 7.93 27.88 -21.82
CA GLY A 17 6.97 27.09 -21.03
C GLY A 17 5.65 27.84 -20.77
N LYS A 18 5.74 29.11 -20.35
CA LYS A 18 4.56 29.95 -20.06
C LYS A 18 3.70 30.26 -21.29
N LYS A 19 4.29 30.32 -22.49
CA LYS A 19 3.53 30.53 -23.74
C LYS A 19 2.73 29.29 -24.16
N ARG A 20 3.26 28.09 -23.92
CA ARG A 20 2.56 26.83 -24.21
C ARG A 20 1.38 26.56 -23.26
N GLU A 21 1.46 26.97 -22.01
CA GLU A 21 0.36 26.78 -21.04
C GLU A 21 -0.86 27.66 -21.32
N ARG A 22 -0.67 28.87 -21.89
CA ARG A 22 -1.80 29.79 -22.16
C ARG A 22 -2.55 29.49 -23.46
N GLU A 23 -1.95 28.79 -24.41
CA GLU A 23 -2.62 28.38 -25.66
C GLU A 23 -3.34 27.02 -25.56
N ALA A 24 -3.11 26.25 -24.49
CA ALA A 24 -3.78 24.96 -24.25
C ALA A 24 -5.11 25.07 -23.46
N MET A 25 -5.58 26.28 -23.15
CA MET A 25 -6.82 26.54 -22.39
C MET A 25 -8.01 26.95 -23.27
N SER A 26 -8.02 26.57 -24.55
CA SER A 26 -9.18 26.76 -25.43
C SER A 26 -9.51 25.46 -26.16
N ALA A 27 -10.68 24.91 -25.82
CA ALA A 27 -11.37 23.79 -26.46
C ALA A 27 -10.76 22.38 -26.29
N ALA A 28 -10.80 21.84 -25.07
CA ALA A 28 -10.90 20.39 -24.90
C ALA A 28 -12.36 19.94 -25.20
N PRO A 29 -12.61 19.03 -26.15
CA PRO A 29 -13.96 18.56 -26.42
C PRO A 29 -14.46 17.71 -25.24
N ALA A 30 -15.72 17.92 -24.86
CA ALA A 30 -16.39 17.14 -23.83
C ALA A 30 -16.37 15.65 -24.21
N LEU A 31 -15.66 14.83 -23.42
CA LEU A 31 -15.65 13.38 -23.55
C LEU A 31 -17.08 12.86 -23.29
N LYS A 32 -17.81 12.59 -24.38
CA LYS A 32 -19.06 11.83 -24.35
C LYS A 32 -18.73 10.39 -23.99
N GLY A 33 -18.91 10.03 -22.73
CA GLY A 33 -18.77 8.65 -22.26
C GLY A 33 -18.14 8.54 -20.89
N THR A 34 -18.68 9.23 -19.87
CA THR A 34 -18.43 8.83 -18.49
C THR A 34 -19.61 7.98 -18.04
N THR A 35 -19.62 6.72 -18.49
CA THR A 35 -20.40 5.69 -17.79
C THR A 35 -19.60 5.37 -16.55
N TRP A 36 -20.08 5.83 -15.39
CA TRP A 36 -19.56 5.36 -14.11
C TRP A 36 -19.62 3.83 -14.13
N LEU A 37 -18.49 3.16 -13.91
CA LEU A 37 -18.49 1.74 -13.59
C LEU A 37 -19.43 1.58 -12.39
N THR A 38 -20.61 1.01 -12.62
CA THR A 38 -21.47 0.53 -11.55
C THR A 38 -20.59 -0.32 -10.64
N ALA A 39 -20.60 0.00 -9.35
CA ALA A 39 -19.87 -0.74 -8.32
C ALA A 39 -19.96 -2.24 -8.63
N GLY A 40 -18.81 -2.85 -8.92
CA GLY A 40 -18.73 -4.28 -9.25
C GLY A 40 -19.35 -5.10 -8.13
N GLU A 41 -19.85 -6.30 -8.47
CA GLU A 41 -20.42 -7.27 -7.53
C GLU A 41 -19.70 -7.22 -6.17
N GLU A 42 -20.46 -6.98 -5.09
CA GLU A 42 -19.95 -7.13 -3.73
C GLU A 42 -19.58 -8.60 -3.52
N GLN A 43 -18.31 -8.92 -3.79
CA GLN A 43 -17.76 -10.22 -3.41
C GLN A 43 -17.76 -10.30 -1.88
N LEU A 44 -18.43 -11.32 -1.35
CA LEU A 44 -18.51 -11.60 0.08
C LEU A 44 -17.12 -11.90 0.64
N GLU A 45 -16.87 -11.41 1.86
CA GLU A 45 -15.66 -11.75 2.61
C GLU A 45 -15.75 -13.20 3.15
N THR A 46 -14.69 -13.98 2.99
CA THR A 46 -14.58 -15.38 3.46
C THR A 46 -13.42 -15.53 4.44
N THR A 47 -13.43 -16.60 5.23
CA THR A 47 -12.32 -16.95 6.16
C THR A 47 -11.32 -17.93 5.52
N GLU A 48 -11.41 -18.13 4.21
CA GLU A 48 -10.57 -19.04 3.45
C GLU A 48 -10.17 -18.46 2.10
N LEU A 49 -8.92 -18.71 1.69
CA LEU A 49 -8.41 -18.39 0.35
C LEU A 49 -8.16 -19.70 -0.40
N ARG A 50 -8.92 -19.98 -1.46
CA ARG A 50 -8.73 -21.16 -2.32
C ARG A 50 -8.64 -22.47 -1.51
N ARG A 51 -9.60 -22.69 -0.60
CA ARG A 51 -9.70 -23.83 0.35
C ARG A 51 -8.66 -23.84 1.49
N VAL A 52 -7.77 -22.85 1.56
CA VAL A 52 -6.85 -22.67 2.69
C VAL A 52 -7.53 -21.79 3.73
N LYS A 53 -7.75 -22.32 4.93
CA LYS A 53 -8.21 -21.55 6.09
C LYS A 53 -7.19 -20.48 6.48
N LEU A 54 -7.66 -19.26 6.69
CA LEU A 54 -6.85 -18.13 7.13
C LEU A 54 -6.69 -18.12 8.66
N SER A 55 -5.68 -17.41 9.17
CA SER A 55 -5.52 -17.17 10.61
C SER A 55 -6.62 -16.24 11.14
N ALA A 56 -6.80 -16.21 12.46
CA ALA A 56 -7.87 -15.46 13.10
C ALA A 56 -7.84 -13.97 12.71
N GLY A 57 -9.01 -13.43 12.37
CA GLY A 57 -9.19 -12.04 11.96
C GLY A 57 -8.89 -11.76 10.48
N TRP A 58 -8.17 -12.64 9.78
CA TRP A 58 -7.96 -12.49 8.33
C TRP A 58 -9.20 -12.87 7.55
N ARG A 59 -9.45 -12.14 6.48
CA ARG A 59 -10.59 -12.30 5.58
C ARG A 59 -10.09 -12.27 4.15
N ALA A 60 -10.72 -13.00 3.25
CA ALA A 60 -10.44 -12.97 1.82
C ALA A 60 -11.65 -12.39 1.08
N ARG A 61 -11.39 -11.56 0.06
CA ARG A 61 -12.40 -11.08 -0.89
C ARG A 61 -11.91 -11.37 -2.30
N GLY A 62 -12.37 -12.46 -2.88
CA GLY A 62 -11.78 -12.99 -4.12
C GLY A 62 -10.32 -13.40 -3.89
N SER A 63 -9.37 -12.67 -4.49
CA SER A 63 -7.92 -12.89 -4.30
C SER A 63 -7.27 -11.95 -3.29
N LEU A 64 -8.00 -10.96 -2.75
CA LEU A 64 -7.49 -9.96 -1.82
C LEU A 64 -7.60 -10.47 -0.38
N LEU A 65 -6.52 -10.42 0.39
CA LEU A 65 -6.58 -10.65 1.83
C LEU A 65 -6.70 -9.32 2.59
N LEU A 66 -7.50 -9.34 3.65
CA LEU A 66 -7.85 -8.20 4.49
C LEU A 66 -7.60 -8.57 5.94
N TRP A 67 -6.92 -7.70 6.67
CA TRP A 67 -6.71 -7.86 8.10
C TRP A 67 -6.54 -6.53 8.81
N GLU A 68 -6.93 -6.49 10.07
CA GLU A 68 -6.94 -5.28 10.88
C GLU A 68 -6.30 -5.57 12.23
N HIS A 69 -5.38 -4.70 12.62
CA HIS A 69 -4.68 -4.75 13.89
C HIS A 69 -5.14 -3.59 14.77
N LEU A 70 -5.57 -3.89 16.00
CA LEU A 70 -6.03 -2.92 17.00
C LEU A 70 -7.19 -2.02 16.52
N ASP A 71 -8.09 -2.56 15.70
CA ASP A 71 -9.30 -1.89 15.20
C ASP A 71 -9.05 -0.46 14.66
N PRO A 72 -8.37 -0.34 13.51
CA PRO A 72 -7.95 0.95 12.96
C PRO A 72 -9.15 1.80 12.54
N GLN A 73 -9.30 2.95 13.19
CA GLN A 73 -10.44 3.84 12.94
C GLN A 73 -10.40 4.46 11.54
N PRO A 74 -11.57 4.74 10.92
CA PRO A 74 -11.64 5.51 9.69
C PRO A 74 -11.00 6.89 9.82
N SER A 75 -10.33 7.35 8.78
CA SER A 75 -9.77 8.71 8.70
C SER A 75 -9.90 9.24 7.28
N THR A 76 -10.03 10.57 7.16
CA THR A 76 -10.00 11.27 5.86
C THR A 76 -8.60 11.32 5.26
N ARG A 77 -7.56 11.01 6.05
CA ARG A 77 -6.17 10.98 5.59
C ARG A 77 -5.57 9.61 5.83
N ILE A 78 -4.91 9.08 4.81
CA ILE A 78 -4.34 7.73 4.80
C ILE A 78 -2.85 7.83 4.52
N ALA A 79 -2.05 7.19 5.37
CA ALA A 79 -0.64 6.93 5.08
C ALA A 79 -0.52 5.46 4.69
N ALA A 80 -0.31 5.20 3.40
CA ALA A 80 -0.23 3.86 2.84
C ALA A 80 1.22 3.50 2.49
N PHE A 81 1.63 2.29 2.86
CA PHE A 81 3.00 1.80 2.67
C PHE A 81 3.01 0.43 2.03
N ASP A 82 4.04 0.16 1.21
CA ASP A 82 4.41 -1.21 0.87
C ASP A 82 5.04 -1.91 2.09
N PHE A 83 5.16 -3.23 2.05
CA PHE A 83 5.74 -4.02 3.13
C PHE A 83 7.18 -4.44 2.84
N ASP A 84 7.39 -5.32 1.85
CA ASP A 84 8.70 -5.94 1.59
C ASP A 84 9.68 -4.94 0.98
N GLY A 85 10.80 -4.70 1.67
CA GLY A 85 11.80 -3.71 1.26
C GLY A 85 11.42 -2.26 1.56
N CYS A 86 10.21 -2.00 2.08
CA CYS A 86 9.77 -0.69 2.53
C CYS A 86 9.72 -0.60 4.06
N LEU A 87 8.82 -1.35 4.69
CA LEU A 87 8.68 -1.40 6.16
C LEU A 87 9.52 -2.50 6.79
N ALA A 88 9.68 -3.62 6.09
CA ALA A 88 10.41 -4.78 6.58
C ALA A 88 11.42 -5.30 5.55
N ALA A 89 12.63 -5.61 6.02
CA ALA A 89 13.57 -6.44 5.30
C ALA A 89 13.16 -7.91 5.50
N THR A 90 12.76 -8.58 4.42
CA THR A 90 12.33 -9.98 4.47
C THR A 90 13.31 -10.88 3.74
N SER A 91 13.48 -12.12 4.22
CA SER A 91 14.28 -13.10 3.50
C SER A 91 13.52 -13.60 2.26
N LEU A 92 14.22 -13.65 1.12
CA LEU A 92 13.71 -14.24 -0.11
C LEU A 92 13.56 -15.77 -0.01
N GLY A 93 14.35 -16.40 0.87
CA GLY A 93 14.33 -17.85 1.12
C GLY A 93 13.53 -18.25 2.35
N GLY A 94 12.90 -19.43 2.27
CA GLY A 94 12.20 -20.09 3.37
C GLY A 94 10.72 -19.71 3.52
N ASN A 95 10.01 -20.49 4.35
CA ASN A 95 8.60 -20.29 4.70
C ASN A 95 8.40 -19.87 6.16
N ASP A 96 9.41 -19.25 6.77
CA ASP A 96 9.37 -18.85 8.17
C ASP A 96 8.62 -17.51 8.34
N PRO A 97 7.50 -17.48 9.10
CA PRO A 97 6.77 -16.25 9.42
C PRO A 97 7.56 -15.28 10.31
N ASN A 98 8.63 -15.74 10.95
CA ASN A 98 9.51 -14.91 11.80
C ASN A 98 10.75 -14.40 11.05
N ALA A 99 10.98 -14.84 9.82
CA ALA A 99 12.12 -14.42 9.00
C ALA A 99 11.90 -13.04 8.37
N TRP A 100 11.87 -12.00 9.21
CA TRP A 100 11.79 -10.60 8.85
C TRP A 100 12.55 -9.74 9.86
N LYS A 101 12.92 -8.51 9.47
CA LYS A 101 13.50 -7.48 10.34
C LYS A 101 12.89 -6.14 9.95
N MET A 102 12.85 -5.18 10.89
CA MET A 102 12.52 -3.79 10.54
C MET A 102 13.48 -3.29 9.47
N GLN A 103 12.96 -2.66 8.41
CA GLN A 103 13.79 -2.12 7.33
C GLN A 103 14.72 -1.03 7.88
N PHE A 104 14.18 -0.16 8.74
CA PHE A 104 14.95 0.85 9.47
C PHE A 104 14.49 0.90 10.92
N ALA A 105 15.41 1.22 11.84
CA ALA A 105 15.12 1.27 13.27
C ALA A 105 14.04 2.32 13.63
N HIS A 106 13.93 3.40 12.85
CA HIS A 106 12.99 4.49 13.09
C HIS A 106 11.57 4.22 12.57
N VAL A 107 11.32 3.09 11.88
CA VAL A 107 9.99 2.79 11.30
C VAL A 107 8.86 2.88 12.34
N PRO A 108 8.95 2.24 13.53
CA PRO A 108 7.88 2.32 14.53
C PRO A 108 7.61 3.75 15.02
N GLU A 109 8.66 4.57 15.13
CA GLU A 109 8.55 5.95 15.57
C GLU A 109 7.79 6.80 14.55
N VAL A 110 8.14 6.68 13.26
CA VAL A 110 7.45 7.38 12.17
C VAL A 110 5.98 6.97 12.07
N LEU A 111 5.69 5.67 12.18
CA LEU A 111 4.30 5.20 12.14
C LEU A 111 3.47 5.73 13.32
N LYS A 112 4.05 5.79 14.52
CA LYS A 112 3.42 6.39 15.71
C LYS A 112 3.19 7.88 15.53
N GLN A 113 4.14 8.60 14.95
CA GLN A 113 3.99 10.03 14.65
C GLN A 113 2.84 10.28 13.67
N LEU A 114 2.81 9.58 12.53
CA LEU A 114 1.74 9.71 11.54
C LEU A 114 0.36 9.37 12.12
N HIS A 115 0.28 8.33 12.94
CA HIS A 115 -0.97 7.99 13.62
C HIS A 115 -1.42 9.11 14.56
N LYS A 116 -0.50 9.68 15.37
CA LYS A 116 -0.79 10.82 16.25
C LYS A 116 -1.23 12.07 15.49
N GLU A 117 -0.67 12.29 14.30
CA GLU A 117 -1.07 13.39 13.44
C GLU A 117 -2.49 13.21 12.92
N GLY A 118 -3.04 11.99 12.92
CA GLY A 118 -4.41 11.66 12.52
C GLY A 118 -4.50 10.89 11.19
N PHE A 119 -3.41 10.28 10.73
CA PHE A 119 -3.44 9.40 9.55
C PHE A 119 -3.87 7.98 9.94
N LYS A 120 -4.77 7.41 9.14
CA LYS A 120 -4.98 5.95 9.16
C LYS A 120 -3.79 5.29 8.49
N ILE A 121 -3.13 4.38 9.18
CA ILE A 121 -1.99 3.64 8.64
C ILE A 121 -2.50 2.41 7.90
N VAL A 122 -2.09 2.28 6.63
CA VAL A 122 -2.49 1.18 5.76
C VAL A 122 -1.24 0.51 5.17
N VAL A 123 -1.20 -0.81 5.19
CA VAL A 123 -0.18 -1.59 4.48
C VAL A 123 -0.83 -2.20 3.25
N LEU A 124 -0.29 -1.88 2.08
CA LEU A 124 -0.71 -2.41 0.79
C LEU A 124 0.47 -3.14 0.18
N THR A 125 0.38 -4.46 0.04
CA THR A 125 1.52 -5.23 -0.45
C THR A 125 1.05 -6.26 -1.45
N ASN A 126 1.68 -6.30 -2.62
CA ASN A 126 1.28 -7.25 -3.66
C ASN A 126 1.95 -8.59 -3.40
N GLU A 127 1.16 -9.66 -3.32
CA GLU A 127 1.71 -11.02 -3.26
C GLU A 127 1.35 -11.86 -4.46
N SER A 128 2.35 -12.57 -4.99
CA SER A 128 2.19 -13.48 -6.13
C SER A 128 1.59 -14.84 -5.71
N MET A 129 0.61 -14.85 -4.81
CA MET A 129 -0.01 -16.09 -4.31
C MET A 129 -0.75 -16.86 -5.41
N ASP A 130 -1.29 -16.17 -6.42
CA ASP A 130 -2.13 -16.81 -7.44
C ASP A 130 -1.37 -17.78 -8.38
N ARG A 131 -0.05 -17.62 -8.48
CA ARG A 131 0.81 -18.52 -9.27
C ARG A 131 0.82 -19.94 -8.76
N PHE A 132 0.52 -20.15 -7.47
CA PHE A 132 0.51 -21.48 -6.87
C PHE A 132 -0.80 -22.21 -7.17
N LYS A 133 -0.71 -23.50 -7.47
CA LYS A 133 -1.87 -24.35 -7.77
C LYS A 133 -2.16 -25.38 -6.69
N SER A 134 -1.15 -25.82 -5.94
CA SER A 134 -1.33 -26.74 -4.82
C SER A 134 -1.75 -26.01 -3.55
N GLU A 135 -2.72 -26.59 -2.83
CA GLU A 135 -3.23 -26.07 -1.55
C GLU A 135 -2.10 -25.91 -0.52
N GLN A 136 -1.16 -26.87 -0.46
CA GLN A 136 -0.03 -26.81 0.46
C GLN A 136 0.93 -25.65 0.18
N ALA A 137 1.17 -25.31 -1.10
CA ALA A 137 2.01 -24.18 -1.46
C ALA A 137 1.31 -22.85 -1.13
N ILE A 138 0.01 -22.75 -1.44
CA ILE A 138 -0.82 -21.59 -1.08
C ILE A 138 -0.81 -21.40 0.45
N LYS A 139 -1.06 -22.47 1.21
CA LYS A 139 -1.01 -22.47 2.67
C LYS A 139 0.32 -21.99 3.21
N SER A 140 1.43 -22.47 2.65
CA SER A 140 2.77 -22.07 3.08
C SER A 140 3.02 -20.58 2.82
N CYS A 141 2.57 -20.04 1.69
CA CYS A 141 2.69 -18.62 1.37
C CYS A 141 1.81 -17.74 2.26
N VAL A 142 0.55 -18.13 2.48
CA VAL A 142 -0.39 -17.44 3.37
C VAL A 142 0.19 -17.39 4.79
N VAL A 143 0.57 -18.53 5.37
CA VAL A 143 1.14 -18.59 6.72
C VAL A 143 2.38 -17.71 6.85
N LYS A 144 3.29 -17.77 5.86
CA LYS A 144 4.49 -16.95 5.84
C LYS A 144 4.17 -15.46 5.83
N LYS A 145 3.34 -15.00 4.89
CA LYS A 145 3.07 -13.57 4.71
C LYS A 145 2.22 -13.01 5.86
N CYS A 146 1.12 -13.68 6.20
CA CYS A 146 0.25 -13.27 7.30
C CYS A 146 1.02 -13.22 8.62
N GLY A 147 1.83 -14.24 8.92
CA GLY A 147 2.66 -14.26 10.13
C GLY A 147 3.68 -13.12 10.19
N ARG A 148 4.34 -12.78 9.09
CA ARG A 148 5.26 -11.62 9.03
C ARG A 148 4.54 -10.31 9.30
N LEU A 149 3.38 -10.10 8.68
CA LEU A 149 2.57 -8.90 8.87
C LEU A 149 2.03 -8.80 10.31
N GLU A 150 1.54 -9.89 10.88
CA GLU A 150 1.09 -9.94 12.27
C GLU A 150 2.22 -9.59 13.25
N ASN A 151 3.39 -10.21 13.08
CA ASN A 151 4.55 -9.96 13.91
C ASN A 151 5.06 -8.51 13.78
N PHE A 152 5.12 -8.00 12.56
CA PHE A 152 5.46 -6.60 12.30
C PHE A 152 4.47 -5.65 12.97
N SER A 153 3.16 -5.87 12.82
CA SER A 153 2.14 -5.00 13.39
C SER A 153 2.24 -4.93 14.92
N ARG A 154 2.50 -6.07 15.59
CA ARG A 154 2.78 -6.09 17.04
C ARG A 154 4.01 -5.26 17.40
N ALA A 155 5.07 -5.32 16.61
CA ALA A 155 6.30 -4.56 16.84
C ALA A 155 6.14 -3.06 16.53
N ALA A 156 5.34 -2.70 15.52
CA ALA A 156 5.04 -1.31 15.17
C ALA A 156 4.21 -0.63 16.28
N GLY A 157 3.28 -1.36 16.89
CA GLY A 157 2.52 -0.89 18.06
C GLY A 157 1.58 0.27 17.73
N VAL A 158 0.97 0.25 16.54
CA VAL A 158 -0.03 1.22 16.08
C VAL A 158 -1.19 0.48 15.39
N PRO A 159 -2.42 1.03 15.39
CA PRO A 159 -3.51 0.45 14.60
C PRO A 159 -3.19 0.44 13.10
N LEU A 160 -3.37 -0.70 12.46
CA LEU A 160 -2.99 -0.94 11.06
C LEU A 160 -4.10 -1.65 10.31
N GLN A 161 -4.40 -1.18 9.10
CA GLN A 161 -5.19 -1.95 8.13
C GLN A 161 -4.25 -2.54 7.09
N VAL A 162 -4.38 -3.83 6.81
CA VAL A 162 -3.49 -4.58 5.94
C VAL A 162 -4.26 -5.16 4.77
N LYS A 163 -3.73 -4.99 3.57
CA LYS A 163 -4.26 -5.54 2.32
C LYS A 163 -3.14 -6.22 1.54
N VAL A 164 -3.37 -7.49 1.17
CA VAL A 164 -2.39 -8.35 0.47
C VAL A 164 -2.98 -8.92 -0.82
#